data_AF-A0A0Q9XDH6-F1
#
_entry.id   AF-A0A0Q9XDH6-F1
#
_cell.length_a   1.000
_cell.length_b   1.000
_cell.length_c   1.000
_cell.angle_alpha   90.00
_cell.angle_beta   90.00
_cell.angle_gamma   90.00
#
_symmetry.space_group_name_H-M   'P 1'
#
loop_
_entity.id
_entity.type
_entity.pdbx_description
1 polymer ?
#
loop_
_entity_poly.entity_id
_entity_poly.type
_entity_poly.pdbx_seq_one_letter_code
_entity_poly.pdbx_strand_id
1 'polypeptide(L)'
;MAGFHTLVSIFIYLSFVLLFLVPNINGEAWCFNCEILAECEVHTNFKKFAKKVDKDKVVEKTGNDPANPNMDRCLKAGHTISGTISDTICSAGEDSMCHTIAEHTEDPLKIGMHCASCMILCGCPRRSHLRKDRRNEESALKEDAIVITICLAAFYMLM
;
A
#
# COMPACT_ATOMS: atom_id res chain seq x y z
N MET A 1 40.67 -24.94 -18.69
CA MET A 1 39.88 -24.68 -17.47
C MET A 1 39.58 -23.19 -17.20
N ALA A 2 39.96 -22.24 -18.08
CA ALA A 2 39.65 -20.81 -17.89
C ALA A 2 38.25 -20.39 -18.42
N GLY A 3 37.68 -21.12 -19.39
CA GLY A 3 36.38 -20.77 -20.01
C GLY A 3 35.14 -21.09 -19.16
N PHE A 4 35.27 -22.00 -18.19
CA PHE A 4 34.14 -22.40 -17.33
C PHE A 4 33.81 -21.34 -16.28
N HIS A 5 34.85 -20.71 -15.69
CA HIS A 5 34.68 -19.63 -14.71
C HIS A 5 34.06 -18.36 -15.33
N THR A 6 34.42 -18.01 -16.56
CA THR A 6 33.84 -16.86 -17.26
C THR A 6 32.38 -17.07 -17.61
N LEU A 7 31.98 -18.27 -18.02
CA LEU A 7 30.57 -18.61 -18.30
C LEU A 7 29.69 -18.51 -17.05
N VAL A 8 30.18 -19.00 -15.90
CA VAL A 8 29.45 -18.93 -14.62
C VAL A 8 29.26 -17.47 -14.18
N SER A 9 30.30 -16.64 -14.27
CA SER A 9 30.20 -15.21 -13.90
C SER A 9 29.21 -14.44 -14.78
N ILE A 10 29.19 -14.71 -16.09
CA ILE A 10 28.23 -14.10 -17.01
C ILE A 10 26.80 -14.53 -16.67
N PHE A 11 26.59 -15.81 -16.36
CA PHE A 11 25.26 -16.33 -16.02
C PHE A 11 24.72 -15.72 -14.72
N ILE A 12 25.57 -15.57 -13.71
CA ILE A 12 25.21 -14.90 -12.45
C ILE A 12 24.85 -13.45 -12.73
N TYR A 13 25.69 -12.73 -13.49
CA TYR A 13 25.45 -11.32 -13.80
C TYR A 13 24.15 -11.11 -14.57
N LEU A 14 23.88 -11.93 -15.60
CA LEU A 14 22.62 -11.91 -16.34
C LEU A 14 21.42 -12.26 -15.46
N SER A 15 21.55 -13.21 -14.53
CA SER A 15 20.48 -13.54 -13.58
C SER A 15 20.13 -12.36 -12.68
N PHE A 16 21.14 -11.63 -12.18
CA PHE A 16 20.90 -10.42 -11.40
C PHE A 16 20.28 -9.30 -12.25
N VAL A 17 20.79 -9.07 -13.46
CA VAL A 17 20.22 -8.06 -14.37
C VAL A 17 18.77 -8.38 -14.74
N LEU A 18 18.43 -9.66 -14.96
CA LEU A 18 17.05 -10.10 -15.19
C LEU A 18 16.17 -9.86 -13.95
N LEU A 19 16.66 -10.11 -12.73
CA LEU A 19 15.93 -9.79 -11.50
C LEU A 19 15.66 -8.29 -11.34
N PHE A 20 16.55 -7.42 -11.84
CA PHE A 20 16.34 -5.97 -11.85
C PHE A 20 15.50 -5.46 -13.05
N LEU A 21 15.37 -6.26 -14.12
CA LEU A 21 14.59 -5.93 -15.32
C LEU A 21 13.16 -6.47 -15.28
N VAL A 22 12.85 -7.45 -14.42
CA VAL A 22 11.45 -7.81 -14.15
C VAL A 22 10.81 -6.60 -13.47
N PRO A 23 9.81 -5.95 -14.08
CA PRO A 23 9.08 -4.87 -13.41
C PRO A 23 8.59 -5.43 -12.09
N ASN A 24 8.95 -4.78 -11.00
CA ASN A 24 8.54 -5.16 -9.66
C ASN A 24 7.01 -5.29 -9.69
N ILE A 25 6.51 -6.52 -9.66
CA ILE A 25 5.08 -6.84 -9.79
C ILE A 25 4.33 -6.44 -8.50
N ASN A 26 5.08 -6.01 -7.49
CA ASN A 26 4.60 -5.33 -6.29
C ASN A 26 4.61 -3.82 -6.54
N GLY A 27 3.43 -3.26 -6.77
CA GLY A 27 3.25 -1.84 -7.08
C GLY A 27 1.95 -1.50 -7.81
N GLU A 28 1.08 -2.49 -8.06
CA GLU A 28 -0.23 -2.24 -8.67
C GLU A 28 -1.06 -1.31 -7.78
N ALA A 29 -1.61 -0.26 -8.39
CA ALA A 29 -2.45 0.71 -7.72
C ALA A 29 -3.81 0.10 -7.39
N TRP A 30 -4.24 0.23 -6.14
CA TRP A 30 -5.51 -0.29 -5.66
C TRP A 30 -6.33 0.76 -4.95
N CYS A 31 -7.62 0.81 -5.28
CA CYS A 31 -8.62 1.65 -4.63
C CYS A 31 -9.17 0.93 -3.39
N PHE A 32 -8.73 1.35 -2.21
CA PHE A 32 -9.18 0.79 -0.94
C PHE A 32 -10.54 1.33 -0.52
N ASN A 33 -11.35 0.45 0.07
CA ASN A 33 -12.61 0.86 0.70
C ASN A 33 -12.35 1.20 2.17
N CYS A 34 -12.32 2.49 2.49
CA CYS A 34 -12.04 2.97 3.84
C CYS A 34 -13.33 3.44 4.53
N GLU A 35 -13.87 2.65 5.45
CA GLU A 35 -15.10 3.00 6.18
C GLU A 35 -15.00 4.34 6.91
N ILE A 36 -13.80 4.69 7.39
CA ILE A 36 -13.54 5.95 8.09
C ILE A 36 -13.71 7.18 7.20
N LEU A 37 -13.72 7.00 5.87
CA LEU A 37 -13.88 8.04 4.85
C LEU A 37 -15.29 8.07 4.24
N ALA A 38 -16.17 7.12 4.60
CA ALA A 38 -17.48 6.91 3.96
C ALA A 38 -18.43 8.12 4.00
N GLU A 39 -18.14 9.12 4.84
CA GLU A 39 -18.90 10.37 4.94
C GLU A 39 -17.94 11.60 4.96
N CYS A 40 -16.75 11.44 4.38
CA CYS A 40 -15.80 12.53 4.18
C CYS A 40 -15.93 13.10 2.77
N GLU A 41 -16.75 14.13 2.64
CA GLU A 41 -16.96 14.85 1.38
C GLU A 41 -15.79 15.81 1.10
N VAL A 42 -15.36 15.85 -0.16
CA VAL A 42 -14.31 16.74 -0.65
C VAL A 42 -14.73 17.33 -1.99
N HIS A 43 -14.08 18.42 -2.41
CA HIS A 43 -14.33 18.99 -3.73
C HIS A 43 -14.01 17.97 -4.84
N THR A 44 -14.80 17.90 -5.92
CA THR A 44 -14.69 16.89 -7.00
C THR A 44 -13.35 16.85 -7.73
N ASN A 45 -12.55 17.92 -7.65
CA ASN A 45 -11.18 17.98 -8.19
C ASN A 45 -10.10 17.75 -7.12
N PHE A 46 -10.47 17.31 -5.92
CA PHE A 46 -9.55 17.11 -4.82
C PHE A 46 -8.58 15.97 -5.15
N LYS A 47 -7.29 16.28 -4.98
CA LYS A 47 -6.20 15.30 -5.01
C LYS A 47 -5.08 15.75 -4.09
N LYS A 48 -4.62 14.85 -3.24
CA LYS A 48 -3.43 15.01 -2.42
C LYS A 48 -2.61 13.72 -2.42
N PHE A 49 -1.32 13.89 -2.17
CA PHE A 49 -0.33 12.84 -2.30
C PHE A 49 0.54 12.84 -1.04
N ALA A 50 0.75 11.67 -0.44
CA ALA A 50 1.66 11.50 0.69
C ALA A 50 3.11 11.73 0.25
N LYS A 51 3.48 11.25 -0.95
CA LYS A 51 4.79 11.52 -1.57
C LYS A 51 4.67 12.34 -2.84
N LYS A 52 5.65 13.19 -3.07
CA LYS A 52 5.71 14.05 -4.27
C LYS A 52 5.89 13.26 -5.57
N VAL A 53 6.52 12.09 -5.51
CA VAL A 53 6.77 11.23 -6.69
C VAL A 53 5.47 10.70 -7.31
N ASP A 54 4.38 10.67 -6.54
CA ASP A 54 3.09 10.17 -6.99
C ASP A 54 2.21 11.26 -7.66
N LYS A 55 2.65 12.52 -7.66
CA LYS A 55 1.85 13.65 -8.16
C LYS A 55 1.47 13.53 -9.62
N ASP A 56 2.40 13.05 -10.44
CA ASP A 56 2.22 12.93 -11.89
C ASP A 56 1.66 11.56 -12.29
N LYS A 57 1.29 10.74 -11.30
CA LYS A 57 0.75 9.39 -11.52
C LYS A 57 -0.72 9.41 -11.88
N VAL A 58 -1.48 10.38 -11.40
CA VAL A 58 -2.89 10.56 -11.78
C VAL A 58 -2.95 11.32 -13.10
N VAL A 59 -3.26 10.60 -14.18
CA VAL A 59 -3.24 11.10 -15.56
C VAL A 59 -4.62 10.96 -16.20
N GLU A 60 -4.85 11.70 -17.30
CA GLU A 60 -6.07 11.53 -18.09
C GLU A 60 -6.05 10.19 -18.84
N LYS A 61 -7.20 9.55 -18.94
CA LYS A 61 -7.40 8.35 -19.74
C LYS A 61 -7.26 8.68 -21.22
N THR A 62 -6.52 7.83 -21.92
CA THR A 62 -6.47 7.76 -23.37
C THR A 62 -7.50 6.74 -23.87
N GLY A 63 -7.89 6.83 -25.14
CA GLY A 63 -8.86 5.89 -25.74
C GLY A 63 -8.41 4.42 -25.76
N ASN A 64 -7.14 4.15 -25.42
CA ASN A 64 -6.57 2.80 -25.37
C ASN A 64 -6.51 2.24 -23.94
N ASP A 65 -6.84 3.04 -22.91
CA ASP A 65 -6.75 2.58 -21.53
C ASP A 65 -7.90 1.61 -21.20
N PRO A 66 -7.60 0.48 -20.54
CA PRO A 66 -8.63 -0.49 -20.17
C PRO A 66 -9.57 0.09 -19.12
N ALA A 67 -10.82 -0.37 -19.13
CA ALA A 67 -11.76 -0.09 -18.04
C ALA A 67 -11.24 -0.73 -16.74
N ASN A 68 -11.18 0.04 -15.66
CA ASN A 68 -10.76 -0.44 -14.35
C ASN A 68 -11.80 0.00 -13.30
N PRO A 69 -12.84 -0.80 -13.06
CA PRO A 69 -13.93 -0.43 -12.16
C PRO A 69 -13.47 -0.23 -10.71
N ASN A 70 -12.36 -0.86 -10.30
CA ASN A 70 -11.78 -0.63 -8.98
C ASN A 70 -11.25 0.80 -8.87
N MET A 71 -10.43 1.23 -9.84
CA MET A 71 -9.81 2.55 -9.83
C MET A 71 -10.81 3.67 -10.14
N ASP A 72 -11.78 3.41 -11.00
CA ASP A 72 -12.78 4.38 -11.46
C ASP A 72 -13.66 4.92 -10.32
N ARG A 73 -13.81 4.16 -9.23
CA ARG A 73 -14.49 4.65 -8.01
C ARG A 73 -13.67 5.71 -7.28
N CYS A 74 -12.35 5.55 -7.22
CA CYS A 74 -11.47 6.40 -6.44
C CYS A 74 -11.04 7.68 -7.17
N LEU A 75 -11.23 7.74 -8.48
CA LEU A 75 -10.80 8.85 -9.32
C LEU A 75 -11.98 9.58 -9.94
N LYS A 76 -11.75 10.83 -10.31
CA LYS A 76 -12.66 11.57 -11.18
C LYS A 76 -12.76 10.90 -12.55
N ALA A 77 -13.95 10.95 -13.15
CA ALA A 77 -14.21 10.57 -14.54
C ALA A 77 -13.06 10.98 -15.49
N GLY A 78 -12.65 10.05 -16.34
CA GLY A 78 -11.61 10.29 -17.35
C GLY A 78 -10.18 10.32 -16.80
N HIS A 79 -9.92 9.93 -15.56
CA HIS A 79 -8.57 9.80 -15.01
C HIS A 79 -8.21 8.34 -14.69
N THR A 80 -6.91 8.05 -14.68
CA THR A 80 -6.33 6.74 -14.34
C THR A 80 -4.98 6.93 -13.63
N ILE A 81 -4.37 5.83 -13.18
CA ILE A 81 -3.03 5.80 -12.59
C ILE A 81 -2.01 5.28 -13.60
N SER A 82 -0.89 5.98 -13.75
CA SER A 82 0.21 5.57 -14.61
C SER A 82 1.35 4.90 -13.83
N GLY A 83 1.55 3.60 -14.07
CA GLY A 83 2.63 2.83 -13.43
C GLY A 83 2.43 2.62 -11.93
N THR A 84 3.53 2.41 -11.21
CA THR A 84 3.49 2.06 -9.78
C THR A 84 3.38 3.27 -8.87
N ILE A 85 2.64 3.09 -7.77
CA ILE A 85 2.49 4.09 -6.71
C ILE A 85 3.53 3.82 -5.60
N SER A 86 4.16 4.87 -5.08
CA SER A 86 5.18 4.78 -4.02
C SER A 86 4.65 4.95 -2.60
N ASP A 87 3.43 5.48 -2.45
CA ASP A 87 2.75 5.69 -1.17
C ASP A 87 1.23 5.90 -1.37
N THR A 88 0.61 6.78 -0.59
CA THR A 88 -0.83 7.01 -0.55
C THR A 88 -1.21 8.21 -1.42
N ILE A 89 -2.21 8.03 -2.27
CA ILE A 89 -2.90 9.08 -3.01
C ILE A 89 -4.33 9.17 -2.46
N CYS A 90 -4.78 10.38 -2.22
CA CYS A 90 -6.13 10.66 -1.74
C CYS A 90 -6.84 11.53 -2.77
N SER A 91 -7.97 11.08 -3.29
CA SER A 91 -8.68 11.74 -4.39
C SER A 91 -10.18 11.70 -4.19
N ALA A 92 -10.86 12.67 -4.80
CA ALA A 92 -12.30 12.63 -4.94
C ALA A 92 -12.70 11.65 -6.05
N GLY A 93 -13.65 10.77 -5.73
CA GLY A 93 -14.37 9.97 -6.72
C GLY A 93 -15.47 10.78 -7.39
N GLU A 94 -16.23 10.13 -8.28
CA GLU A 94 -17.45 10.73 -8.86
C GLU A 94 -18.54 11.01 -7.81
N ASP A 95 -18.50 10.29 -6.70
CA ASP A 95 -19.39 10.44 -5.55
C ASP A 95 -19.04 11.64 -4.64
N SER A 96 -18.02 12.44 -5.00
CA SER A 96 -17.49 13.56 -4.19
C SER A 96 -16.96 13.13 -2.82
N MET A 97 -16.69 11.84 -2.62
CA MET A 97 -16.13 11.30 -1.39
C MET A 97 -14.62 11.19 -1.49
N CYS A 98 -13.94 11.35 -0.35
CA CYS A 98 -12.50 11.12 -0.25
C CYS A 98 -12.21 9.61 -0.30
N HIS A 99 -11.42 9.19 -1.28
CA HIS A 99 -10.97 7.81 -1.42
C HIS A 99 -9.47 7.67 -1.26
N THR A 100 -9.04 6.43 -1.01
CA THR A 100 -7.64 6.06 -0.80
C THR A 100 -7.16 5.14 -1.91
N ILE A 101 -6.07 5.54 -2.56
CA ILE A 101 -5.36 4.74 -3.54
C ILE A 101 -3.94 4.51 -3.03
N ALA A 102 -3.48 3.26 -3.00
CA ALA A 102 -2.10 2.92 -2.64
C ALA A 102 -1.69 1.62 -3.35
N GLU A 103 -0.49 1.11 -3.05
CA GLU A 103 -0.07 -0.20 -3.51
C GLU A 103 -1.01 -1.30 -2.97
N HIS A 104 -1.39 -2.23 -3.84
CA HIS A 104 -2.22 -3.37 -3.46
C HIS A 104 -1.55 -4.19 -2.35
N THR A 105 -2.30 -4.40 -1.25
CA THR A 105 -1.84 -5.19 -0.12
C THR A 105 -3.03 -5.78 0.61
N GLU A 106 -2.85 -6.97 1.18
CA GLU A 106 -3.84 -7.63 2.03
C GLU A 106 -3.59 -7.38 3.53
N ASP A 107 -2.50 -6.68 3.87
CA ASP A 107 -2.13 -6.37 5.25
C ASP A 107 -3.07 -5.32 5.85
N PRO A 108 -3.94 -5.68 6.81
CA PRO A 108 -4.93 -4.76 7.37
C PRO A 108 -4.30 -3.55 8.07
N LEU A 109 -3.07 -3.69 8.62
CA LEU A 109 -2.37 -2.59 9.25
C LEU A 109 -1.95 -1.55 8.20
N LYS A 110 -1.41 -2.00 7.06
CA LYS A 110 -1.06 -1.10 5.94
C LYS A 110 -2.27 -0.42 5.35
N ILE A 111 -3.35 -1.17 5.12
CA ILE A 111 -4.63 -0.61 4.65
C ILE A 111 -5.11 0.47 5.63
N GLY A 112 -5.10 0.17 6.93
CA GLY A 112 -5.46 1.12 7.98
C GLY A 112 -4.60 2.39 7.97
N MET A 113 -3.29 2.27 7.76
CA MET A 113 -2.38 3.41 7.64
C MET A 113 -2.68 4.27 6.41
N HIS A 114 -2.93 3.67 5.25
CA HIS A 114 -3.31 4.39 4.04
C HIS A 114 -4.63 5.14 4.22
N CYS A 115 -5.66 4.47 4.76
CA CYS A 115 -6.94 5.10 5.07
C CYS A 115 -6.78 6.27 6.06
N ALA A 116 -6.02 6.08 7.15
CA ALA A 116 -5.79 7.11 8.15
C ALA A 116 -5.02 8.32 7.58
N SER A 117 -4.07 8.06 6.67
CA SER A 117 -3.35 9.11 5.94
C SER A 117 -4.32 9.97 5.14
N CYS A 118 -5.26 9.36 4.41
CA CYS A 118 -6.28 10.10 3.66
C CYS A 118 -7.30 10.81 4.54
N MET A 119 -7.63 10.27 5.72
CA MET A 119 -8.48 10.98 6.68
C MET A 119 -7.88 12.34 7.07
N ILE A 120 -6.55 12.39 7.27
CA ILE A 120 -5.83 13.62 7.59
C ILE A 120 -5.70 14.51 6.35
N LEU A 121 -5.31 13.96 5.20
CA LEU A 121 -5.05 14.75 3.98
C LEU A 121 -6.31 15.39 3.41
N CYS A 122 -7.45 14.69 3.48
CA CYS A 122 -8.77 15.20 3.09
C CYS A 122 -9.37 16.18 4.13
N GLY A 123 -8.81 16.24 5.34
CA GLY A 123 -9.31 17.12 6.39
C GLY A 123 -10.63 16.64 6.98
N CYS A 124 -10.87 15.33 6.99
CA CYS A 124 -12.11 14.75 7.48
C CYS A 124 -12.29 15.03 8.98
N PRO A 125 -13.49 15.44 9.45
CA PRO A 125 -13.75 15.60 10.87
C PRO A 125 -13.56 14.25 11.57
N ARG A 126 -12.85 14.25 12.72
CA ARG A 126 -12.62 13.03 13.51
C ARG A 126 -13.94 12.46 13.99
N ARG A 127 -14.37 11.36 13.39
CA ARG A 127 -15.47 10.54 13.91
C ARG A 127 -15.00 9.80 15.16
N SER A 128 -15.73 9.97 16.26
CA SER A 128 -15.57 9.28 17.53
C SER A 128 -15.92 7.77 17.48
N HIS A 129 -16.18 7.21 16.30
CA HIS A 129 -16.70 5.84 16.12
C HIS A 129 -15.65 4.72 16.02
N LEU A 130 -14.35 5.01 16.03
CA LEU A 130 -13.27 3.99 15.97
C LEU A 130 -13.01 3.22 17.30
N ARG A 131 -13.84 3.40 18.33
CA ARG A 131 -13.74 2.58 19.56
C ARG A 131 -14.57 1.29 19.40
N LYS A 132 -14.12 0.32 18.60
CA LYS A 132 -14.69 -1.04 18.72
C LYS A 132 -13.71 -2.22 18.62
N ASP A 133 -12.50 -2.08 18.07
CA ASP A 133 -11.61 -3.24 17.87
C ASP A 133 -10.39 -3.34 18.79
N ARG A 134 -10.33 -2.57 19.88
CA ARG A 134 -9.20 -2.62 20.82
C ARG A 134 -9.37 -3.69 21.92
N ARG A 135 -9.86 -4.88 21.58
CA ARG A 135 -10.04 -5.98 22.56
C ARG A 135 -9.32 -7.29 22.21
N ASN A 136 -8.69 -7.40 21.04
CA ASN A 136 -8.03 -8.65 20.60
C ASN A 136 -6.50 -8.55 20.47
N GLU A 137 -5.90 -7.36 20.64
CA GLU A 137 -4.44 -7.16 20.51
C GLU A 137 -3.65 -7.54 21.78
N GLU A 138 -4.35 -7.73 22.91
CA GLU A 138 -3.73 -8.12 24.19
C GLU A 138 -3.38 -9.63 24.26
N SER A 139 -3.84 -10.42 23.28
CA SER A 139 -3.60 -11.87 23.22
C SER A 139 -2.28 -12.21 22.52
N ALA A 140 -1.90 -11.46 21.48
CA ALA A 140 -0.69 -11.75 20.68
C ALA A 140 0.60 -11.33 21.40
N LEU A 141 0.58 -10.19 22.11
CA LEU A 141 1.71 -9.70 22.92
C LEU A 141 2.09 -10.63 24.08
N LYS A 142 1.17 -11.50 24.53
CA LYS A 142 1.44 -12.50 25.56
C LYS A 142 2.20 -13.72 25.05
N GLU A 143 2.02 -14.11 23.79
CA GLU A 143 2.62 -15.34 23.25
C GLU A 143 4.12 -15.16 22.98
N ASP A 144 4.53 -14.02 22.43
CA ASP A 144 5.94 -13.73 22.16
C ASP A 144 6.78 -13.60 23.44
N ALA A 145 6.20 -13.02 24.50
CA ALA A 145 6.88 -12.89 25.79
C ALA A 145 7.13 -14.26 26.45
N ILE A 146 6.23 -15.22 26.26
CA ILE A 146 6.37 -16.58 26.81
C ILE A 146 7.50 -17.34 26.08
N VAL A 147 7.58 -17.25 24.76
CA VAL A 147 8.60 -17.93 23.95
C VAL A 147 10.01 -17.44 24.32
N ILE A 148 10.20 -16.12 24.45
CA ILE A 148 11.49 -15.54 24.83
C ILE A 148 11.92 -15.99 26.23
N THR A 149 10.99 -16.08 27.17
CA THR A 149 11.25 -16.50 28.55
C THR A 149 11.65 -17.98 28.63
N ILE A 150 11.01 -18.85 27.85
CA ILE A 150 11.35 -20.29 27.78
C ILE A 150 12.73 -20.49 27.16
N CYS A 151 13.08 -19.76 26.09
CA CYS A 151 14.40 -19.83 25.46
C CYS A 151 15.53 -19.38 26.39
N LEU A 152 15.31 -18.31 27.16
CA LEU A 152 16.26 -17.84 28.18
C LEU A 152 16.44 -18.88 29.31
N ALA A 153 15.35 -19.44 29.83
CA ALA A 153 15.42 -20.46 30.87
C ALA A 153 16.17 -21.73 30.42
N ALA A 154 15.95 -22.17 29.18
CA ALA A 154 16.67 -23.30 28.60
C ALA A 154 18.18 -23.02 28.48
N PHE A 155 18.57 -21.80 28.08
CA PHE A 155 19.98 -21.41 27.98
C PHE A 155 20.68 -21.44 29.36
N TYR A 156 20.00 -20.97 30.41
CA TYR A 156 20.54 -20.98 31.77
C TYR A 156 20.60 -22.37 32.42
N MET A 157 19.78 -23.33 31.97
CA MET A 157 19.78 -24.70 32.49
C MET A 157 20.76 -25.63 31.74
N LEU A 158 21.21 -25.23 30.56
CA LEU A 158 22.14 -25.99 29.70
C LEU A 158 23.61 -25.51 29.79
N MET A 159 23.86 -24.40 30.51
CA MET A 159 25.19 -24.00 30.98
C MET A 159 25.40 -24.46 32.43
#